data_AF-A0A972YIQ1-F1
#
_entry.id   AF-A0A972YIQ1-F1
#
_cell.length_a   1.000
_cell.length_b   1.000
_cell.length_c   1.000
_cell.angle_alpha   90.00
_cell.angle_beta   90.00
_cell.angle_gamma   90.00
#
_symmetry.space_group_name_H-M   'P 1'
#
loop_
_entity.id
_entity.type
_entity.pdbx_description
1 polymer ?
#
loop_
_entity_poly.entity_id
_entity_poly.type
_entity_poly.pdbx_seq_one_letter_code
_entity_poly.pdbx_strand_id
1 'polypeptide(L)'
;EALRYRCGVVSTRVGYAPEFLKDGQLCESASSSGVAAGLKRALDDLDAYKSAMLPIFEHADIDLDIETMVDRVIAVYEKAMAS
;
A
#
# COMPACT_ATOMS: atom_id res chain seq x y z
N GLU A 1 -3.96 7.07 1.33
CA GLU A 1 -3.60 8.49 1.11
C GLU A 1 -2.16 8.67 0.63
N ALA A 2 -1.12 8.38 1.44
CA ALA A 2 0.28 8.58 1.03
C ALA A 2 0.63 7.97 -0.35
N LEU A 3 0.16 6.75 -0.63
CA LEU A 3 0.36 6.09 -1.92
C LEU A 3 -0.28 6.86 -3.10
N ARG A 4 -1.46 7.46 -2.92
CA ARG A 4 -2.14 8.29 -3.94
C ARG A 4 -1.41 9.61 -4.21
N TYR A 5 -0.65 10.10 -3.22
CA TYR A 5 0.26 11.23 -3.40
C TYR A 5 1.67 10.82 -3.86
N ARG A 6 1.84 9.55 -4.25
CA ARG A 6 3.13 8.96 -4.68
C ARG A 6 4.25 9.16 -3.64
N CYS A 7 3.87 9.16 -2.36
CA CYS A 7 4.80 9.20 -1.25
C CYS A 7 5.22 7.78 -0.87
N GLY A 8 6.54 7.54 -0.76
CA GLY A 8 7.09 6.26 -0.34
C GLY A 8 6.64 5.90 1.07
N VAL A 9 6.24 4.64 1.29
CA VAL A 9 5.73 4.18 2.59
C VAL A 9 6.49 2.95 3.06
N VAL A 10 6.97 3.01 4.29
CA VAL A 10 7.38 1.85 5.07
C VAL A 10 6.30 1.60 6.11
N SER A 11 5.75 0.39 6.15
CA SER A 11 4.67 0.03 7.07
C SER A 11 4.96 -1.28 7.80
N THR A 12 4.26 -1.52 8.90
CA THR A 12 4.20 -2.85 9.50
C THR A 12 3.26 -3.76 8.68
N ARG A 13 3.26 -5.07 9.00
CA ARG A 13 2.36 -6.06 8.40
C ARG A 13 0.93 -6.05 8.97
N VAL A 14 0.61 -5.10 9.85
CA VAL A 14 -0.70 -5.05 10.53
C VAL A 14 -1.73 -4.34 9.64
N GLY A 15 -2.96 -4.84 9.64
CA GLY A 15 -4.07 -4.26 8.89
C GLY A 15 -3.99 -4.60 7.40
N TYR A 16 -4.33 -3.63 6.55
CA TYR A 16 -4.51 -3.84 5.12
C TYR A 16 -3.29 -3.42 4.27
N ALA A 17 -2.21 -2.95 4.89
CA ALA A 17 -1.00 -2.54 4.18
C ALA A 17 -0.36 -3.66 3.32
N PRO A 18 -0.35 -4.95 3.74
CA PRO A 18 0.22 -6.02 2.92
C PRO A 18 -0.50 -6.31 1.60
N GLU A 19 -1.72 -5.82 1.42
CA GLU A 19 -2.46 -5.99 0.16
C GLU A 19 -1.92 -5.07 -0.95
N PHE A 20 -1.26 -3.98 -0.57
CA PHE A 20 -0.68 -3.01 -1.51
C PHE A 20 0.85 -3.03 -1.53
N LEU A 21 1.47 -3.28 -0.37
CA LEU A 21 2.92 -3.19 -0.20
C LEU A 21 3.59 -4.55 -0.42
N LYS A 22 4.77 -4.54 -1.05
CA LYS A 22 5.61 -5.74 -1.17
C LYS A 22 6.47 -5.91 0.08
N ASP A 23 7.06 -7.10 0.24
CA ASP A 23 7.89 -7.42 1.42
C ASP A 23 9.01 -6.41 1.69
N GLY A 24 9.58 -5.78 0.66
CA GLY A 24 10.61 -4.74 0.81
C GLY A 24 10.12 -3.43 1.46
N GLN A 25 8.81 -3.17 1.44
CA GLN A 25 8.16 -2.02 2.05
C GLN A 25 7.53 -2.35 3.42
N LEU A 26 7.53 -3.64 3.79
CA LEU A 26 6.96 -4.14 5.03
C LEU A 26 8.06 -4.38 6.07
N CYS A 27 7.82 -3.94 7.29
CA CYS A 27 8.71 -4.17 8.41
C CYS A 27 8.60 -5.63 8.88
N GLU A 28 9.73 -6.22 9.27
CA GLU A 28 9.77 -7.58 9.83
C GLU A 28 9.14 -7.66 11.22
N SER A 29 9.14 -6.55 11.97
CA SER A 29 8.53 -6.42 13.29
C SER A 29 7.70 -5.14 13.36
N ALA A 30 6.62 -5.18 14.13
CA ALA A 30 5.81 -4.01 14.44
C ALA A 30 6.41 -3.12 15.56
N SER A 31 7.60 -3.46 16.06
CA SER A 31 8.32 -2.62 17.02
C SER A 31 8.86 -1.34 16.39
N SER A 32 9.09 -0.31 17.21
CA SER A 32 9.75 0.93 16.78
C SER A 32 11.12 0.66 16.14
N SER A 33 11.88 -0.29 16.68
CA SER A 33 13.16 -0.73 16.11
C SER A 33 13.00 -1.38 14.73
N GLY A 34 11.94 -2.16 14.51
CA GLY A 34 11.63 -2.77 13.21
C GLY A 34 11.30 -1.73 12.15
N VAL A 35 10.50 -0.71 12.53
CA VAL A 35 10.17 0.42 11.65
C VAL A 35 11.42 1.24 11.31
N ALA A 36 12.24 1.56 12.30
CA ALA A 36 13.50 2.29 12.08
C ALA A 36 14.45 1.51 11.15
N ALA A 37 14.54 0.19 11.30
CA ALA A 37 15.33 -0.66 10.41
C ALA A 37 14.78 -0.67 8.98
N GLY A 38 13.45 -0.74 8.81
CA GLY A 38 12.80 -0.64 7.50
C GLY A 38 13.07 0.69 6.82
N LEU A 39 12.96 1.80 7.55
CA LEU A 39 13.27 3.13 7.03
C LEU A 39 14.74 3.25 6.65
N LYS A 40 15.66 2.74 7.47
CA LYS A 40 17.09 2.75 7.17
C LYS A 40 17.38 2.01 5.86
N ARG A 41 16.83 0.80 5.65
CA ARG A 41 17.00 0.05 4.39
C ARG A 41 16.48 0.83 3.18
N ALA A 42 15.34 1.52 3.32
CA ALA A 42 14.79 2.34 2.25
C ALA A 42 15.68 3.55 1.91
N LEU A 43 16.39 4.10 2.91
CA LEU A 43 17.29 5.23 2.73
C LEU A 43 18.69 4.83 2.26
N ASP A 44 19.15 3.61 2.59
CA ASP A 44 20.46 3.08 2.19
C ASP A 44 20.57 2.93 0.66
N ASP A 45 19.47 2.62 -0.03
CA ASP A 45 19.35 2.69 -1.50
C ASP A 45 18.01 3.32 -1.92
N LEU A 46 17.97 4.64 -1.81
CA LEU A 46 16.76 5.41 -2.05
C LEU A 46 16.25 5.31 -3.49
N ASP A 47 17.13 5.17 -4.49
CA ASP A 47 16.70 5.13 -5.89
C ASP A 47 16.14 3.75 -6.27
N ALA A 48 16.72 2.67 -5.74
CA ALA A 48 16.09 1.36 -5.85
C ALA A 48 14.74 1.32 -5.14
N TYR A 49 14.64 1.93 -3.95
CA TYR A 49 13.39 2.00 -3.20
C TYR A 49 12.30 2.77 -3.96
N LYS A 50 12.61 3.96 -4.52
CA LYS A 50 11.69 4.71 -5.38
C LYS A 50 11.23 3.88 -6.57
N SER A 51 12.14 3.18 -7.24
CA SER A 51 11.83 2.34 -8.39
C SER A 51 10.87 1.20 -8.02
N ALA A 52 11.07 0.59 -6.84
CA ALA A 52 10.18 -0.45 -6.33
C ALA A 52 8.78 0.08 -5.95
N MET A 53 8.66 1.36 -5.58
CA MET A 53 7.39 2.01 -5.25
C MET A 53 6.54 2.36 -6.48
N LEU A 54 7.14 2.56 -7.66
CA LEU A 54 6.40 2.94 -8.89
C LEU A 54 5.19 2.02 -9.19
N PRO A 55 5.34 0.69 -9.28
CA PRO A 55 4.20 -0.19 -9.55
C PRO A 55 3.17 -0.20 -8.40
N ILE A 56 3.59 0.09 -7.16
CA ILE A 56 2.67 0.20 -6.02
C ILE A 56 1.81 1.46 -6.15
N PHE A 57 2.39 2.57 -6.61
CA PHE A 57 1.65 3.80 -6.86
C PHE A 57 0.64 3.62 -8.00
N GLU A 58 1.05 2.98 -9.09
CA GLU A 58 0.14 2.70 -10.22
C GLU A 58 -1.04 1.82 -9.80
N HIS A 59 -0.78 0.80 -8.98
CA HIS A 59 -1.85 -0.04 -8.45
C HIS A 59 -2.77 0.74 -7.50
N ALA A 60 -2.19 1.51 -6.58
CA ALA A 60 -2.94 2.36 -5.66
C ALA A 60 -3.79 3.41 -6.39
N ASP A 61 -3.34 3.91 -7.55
CA ASP A 61 -4.09 4.89 -8.33
C ASP A 61 -5.37 4.36 -8.96
N ILE A 62 -5.42 3.05 -9.19
CA ILE A 62 -6.60 2.35 -9.69
C ILE A 62 -7.48 1.91 -8.51
N ASP A 63 -6.88 1.25 -7.52
CA ASP A 63 -7.62 0.53 -6.48
C ASP A 63 -8.08 1.41 -5.31
N LEU A 64 -7.38 2.51 -5.06
CA LEU A 64 -7.73 3.49 -4.01
C LEU A 64 -8.37 4.75 -4.59
N ASP A 65 -8.77 4.71 -5.86
CA ASP A 65 -9.61 5.75 -6.44
C ASP A 65 -11.04 5.66 -5.91
N ILE A 66 -11.61 6.80 -5.51
CA ILE A 66 -12.89 6.83 -4.80
C ILE A 66 -14.04 6.35 -5.69
N GLU A 67 -14.02 6.69 -6.99
CA GLU A 67 -15.06 6.25 -7.93
C GLU A 67 -14.98 4.74 -8.10
N THR A 68 -13.77 4.21 -8.31
CA THR A 68 -13.54 2.76 -8.41
C THR A 68 -13.98 2.02 -7.13
N MET A 69 -13.69 2.57 -5.95
CA MET A 69 -14.12 1.98 -4.68
C MET A 69 -15.64 1.98 -4.52
N VAL A 70 -16.32 3.07 -4.90
CA VAL A 70 -17.78 3.18 -4.84
C VAL A 70 -18.42 2.17 -5.80
N ASP A 71 -17.93 2.08 -7.03
CA ASP A 71 -18.44 1.13 -8.03
C ASP A 71 -18.33 -0.33 -7.55
N ARG A 72 -17.19 -0.70 -6.93
CA ARG A 72 -17.00 -2.03 -6.33
C ARG A 72 -18.03 -2.31 -5.24
N VAL A 73 -18.34 -1.32 -4.40
CA VAL A 73 -19.32 -1.46 -3.32
C VAL A 73 -20.74 -1.57 -3.88
N ILE A 74 -21.10 -0.75 -4.86
CA ILE A 74 -22.42 -0.82 -5.53
C ILE A 74 -22.63 -2.21 -6.15
N ALA A 75 -21.63 -2.73 -6.87
CA ALA A 75 -21.72 -4.06 -7.49
C ALA A 75 -21.96 -5.19 -6.46
N VAL A 76 -21.39 -5.08 -5.25
CA VAL A 76 -21.65 -6.03 -4.15
C VAL A 76 -23.11 -5.92 -3.68
N TYR A 77 -23.63 -4.71 -3.50
CA TYR A 77 -25.02 -4.50 -3.10
C TYR A 77 -26.02 -4.99 -4.15
N GLU A 78 -25.78 -4.69 -5.42
CA GLU A 78 -26.64 -5.16 -6.53
C GLU A 78 -26.70 -6.68 -6.58
N LYS A 79 -25.55 -7.37 -6.42
CA LYS A 79 -25.50 -8.83 -6.37
C LYS A 79 -26.26 -9.40 -5.18
N ALA A 80 -26.15 -8.77 -4.01
CA ALA A 80 -26.84 -9.21 -2.81
C ALA A 80 -28.37 -9.04 -2.90
N MET A 81 -28.84 -7.98 -3.56
CA MET A 81 -30.27 -7.74 -3.78
C MET A 81 -30.89 -8.60 -4.89
N ALA A 82 -30.06 -9.11 -5.81
CA ALA A 82 -30.49 -10.03 -6.87
C ALA A 82 -30.53 -11.51 -6.43
N SER A 83 -30.13 -11.81 -5.18
CA SER A 83 -30.14 -13.16 -4.58
C SER A 83 -31.34 -13.33 -3.65
#